data_AF-A0A427B030-F1
#
_entry.id   AF-A0A427B030-F1
#
_cell.length_a   1.000
_cell.length_b   1.000
_cell.length_c   1.000
_cell.angle_alpha   90.00
_cell.angle_beta   90.00
_cell.angle_gamma   90.00
#
_symmetry.space_group_name_H-M   'P 1'
#
loop_
_entity.id
_entity.type
_entity.pdbx_description
1 polymer ?
#
loop_
_entity_poly.entity_id
_entity_poly.type
_entity_poly.pdbx_seq_one_letter_code
_entity_poly.pdbx_strand_id
1 'polypeptide(L)'
;MAARRAPLALGVASLLLVAYASAHGTGAIGPDKWGSLCPDYELCSKGKHQSPINIVNDDVVYDPKLEPLQRDYAATNATLVDNGFNIAVREMTAEQLAELKAPLHEEYYNNSRPTQPLNGRTVLLYDESNAD
;
A
#
# COMPACT_ATOMS: atom_id res chain seq x y z
N MET A 1 -13.19 71.98 4.75
CA MET A 1 -13.70 71.03 3.74
C MET A 1 -12.80 69.81 3.74
N ALA A 2 -13.37 68.64 3.99
CA ALA A 2 -12.67 67.39 4.19
C ALA A 2 -12.13 66.83 2.86
N ALA A 3 -10.86 66.44 2.82
CA ALA A 3 -10.33 65.54 1.81
C ALA A 3 -9.84 64.28 2.52
N ARG A 4 -10.72 63.28 2.58
CA ARG A 4 -10.44 61.95 3.13
C ARG A 4 -9.43 61.26 2.21
N ARG A 5 -8.21 61.00 2.69
CA ARG A 5 -7.29 60.06 2.05
C ARG A 5 -7.56 58.68 2.63
N ALA A 6 -8.28 57.86 1.88
CA ALA A 6 -8.45 56.44 2.19
C ALA A 6 -7.16 55.67 1.82
N PRO A 7 -6.79 54.60 2.54
CA PRO A 7 -5.56 53.87 2.31
C PRO A 7 -5.74 52.89 1.13
N LEU A 8 -4.79 52.89 0.20
CA LEU A 8 -4.66 51.81 -0.79
C LEU A 8 -3.60 50.82 -0.29
N ALA A 9 -3.94 50.04 0.73
CA ALA A 9 -3.16 48.85 1.04
C ALA A 9 -3.57 47.76 0.04
N LEU A 10 -2.75 47.57 -1.00
CA LEU A 10 -2.86 46.42 -1.90
C LEU A 10 -2.59 45.16 -1.07
N GLY A 11 -3.66 44.57 -0.52
CA GLY A 11 -3.62 43.24 0.06
C GLY A 11 -3.44 42.23 -1.07
N VAL A 12 -2.19 41.81 -1.31
CA VAL A 12 -1.92 40.64 -2.14
C VAL A 12 -2.27 39.42 -1.29
N ALA A 13 -3.55 39.03 -1.34
CA ALA A 13 -4.03 37.83 -0.70
C ALA A 13 -3.27 36.64 -1.30
N SER A 14 -2.46 36.00 -0.46
CA SER A 14 -1.70 34.80 -0.76
C SER A 14 -2.57 33.76 -1.45
N LEU A 15 -2.34 33.54 -2.74
CA LEU A 15 -2.77 32.34 -3.45
C LEU A 15 -1.84 31.19 -3.02
N LEU A 16 -2.05 30.69 -1.80
CA LEU A 16 -1.62 29.35 -1.42
C LEU A 16 -2.63 28.36 -2.02
N LEU A 17 -2.49 28.07 -3.31
CA LEU A 17 -3.06 26.87 -3.90
C LEU A 17 -2.21 25.68 -3.46
N VAL A 18 -2.41 25.23 -2.21
CA VAL A 18 -1.95 23.91 -1.79
C VAL A 18 -2.99 22.92 -2.31
N ALA A 19 -2.86 22.51 -3.56
CA ALA A 19 -3.54 21.33 -4.06
C ALA A 19 -2.77 20.10 -3.58
N TYR A 20 -2.99 19.68 -2.33
CA TYR A 20 -2.50 18.39 -1.86
C TYR A 20 -3.48 17.31 -2.32
N ALA A 21 -3.30 16.84 -3.55
CA ALA A 21 -3.98 15.66 -4.07
C ALA A 21 -2.91 14.67 -4.54
N SER A 22 -2.26 14.01 -3.58
CA SER A 22 -1.45 12.80 -3.86
C SER A 22 -2.38 11.62 -4.14
N ALA A 23 -3.15 11.70 -5.23
CA ALA A 23 -3.96 10.61 -5.72
C ALA A 23 -3.06 9.61 -6.46
N HIS A 24 -2.25 8.85 -5.71
CA HIS A 24 -1.40 7.77 -6.26
C HIS A 24 -2.22 6.63 -6.93
N GLY A 25 -3.55 6.69 -6.87
CA GLY A 25 -4.45 5.69 -7.47
C GLY A 25 -5.06 6.06 -8.83
N THR A 26 -4.85 7.28 -9.36
CA THR A 26 -5.55 7.73 -10.59
C THR A 26 -4.74 8.74 -11.41
N GLY A 27 -5.08 8.85 -12.70
CA GLY A 27 -4.55 9.91 -13.57
C GLY A 27 -3.10 9.66 -14.02
N ALA A 28 -2.32 10.73 -14.19
CA ALA A 28 -0.97 10.66 -14.76
C ALA A 28 0.04 9.83 -13.94
N ILE A 29 -0.26 9.58 -12.66
CA ILE A 29 0.56 8.77 -11.73
C ILE A 29 -0.15 7.47 -11.30
N GLY A 30 -1.19 7.07 -12.04
CA GLY A 30 -1.97 5.88 -11.75
C GLY A 30 -1.21 4.56 -12.01
N PRO A 31 -1.73 3.42 -11.51
CA PRO A 31 -1.08 2.11 -11.62
C PRO A 31 -0.74 1.69 -13.05
N ASP A 32 -1.55 2.08 -14.04
CA ASP A 32 -1.31 1.82 -15.46
C ASP A 32 -0.09 2.56 -16.03
N LYS A 33 0.47 3.53 -15.28
CA LYS A 33 1.62 4.35 -15.65
C LYS A 33 2.86 4.09 -14.79
N TRP A 34 2.77 3.31 -13.70
CA TRP A 34 3.86 3.15 -12.74
C TRP A 34 5.20 2.75 -13.36
N GLY A 35 5.18 1.81 -14.32
CA GLY A 35 6.41 1.37 -14.98
C GLY A 35 7.07 2.38 -15.93
N SER A 36 6.44 3.53 -16.15
CA SER A 36 7.00 4.64 -16.93
C SER A 36 7.35 5.86 -16.07
N LEU A 37 7.10 5.83 -14.76
CA LEU A 37 7.40 6.95 -13.87
C LEU A 37 8.91 7.09 -13.59
N CYS A 38 9.61 5.97 -13.42
CA CYS A 38 11.07 5.93 -13.32
C CYS A 38 11.64 4.58 -13.77
N PRO A 39 12.95 4.49 -14.07
CA PRO A 39 13.59 3.23 -14.50
C PRO A 39 13.45 2.10 -13.48
N ASP A 40 13.52 2.39 -12.19
CA ASP A 40 13.44 1.37 -11.13
C ASP A 40 12.06 0.68 -11.05
N TYR A 41 11.02 1.28 -11.65
CA TYR A 41 9.65 0.76 -11.63
C TYR A 41 9.27 -0.01 -12.89
N GLU A 42 10.21 -0.22 -13.83
CA GLU A 42 9.96 -0.85 -15.13
C GLU A 42 9.16 -2.17 -15.02
N LEU A 43 9.44 -2.96 -13.97
CA LEU A 43 8.77 -4.23 -13.69
C LEU A 43 7.26 -4.11 -13.46
N CYS A 44 6.75 -2.96 -13.02
CA CYS A 44 5.31 -2.72 -12.88
C CYS A 44 4.55 -2.81 -14.22
N SER A 45 5.25 -2.58 -15.34
CA SER A 45 4.66 -2.69 -16.68
C SER A 45 5.15 -3.90 -17.48
N LYS A 46 6.40 -4.33 -17.30
CA LYS A 46 7.03 -5.41 -18.08
C LYS A 46 7.09 -6.76 -17.36
N GLY A 47 6.85 -6.78 -16.05
CA GLY A 47 6.89 -8.00 -15.25
C GLY A 47 5.78 -8.98 -15.65
N LYS A 48 6.11 -10.27 -15.75
CA LYS A 48 5.14 -11.34 -16.09
C LYS A 48 4.53 -12.02 -14.87
N HIS A 49 5.13 -11.82 -13.70
CA HIS A 49 4.70 -12.39 -12.42
C HIS A 49 4.35 -11.26 -11.45
N GLN A 50 3.45 -10.39 -11.89
CA GLN A 50 2.94 -9.29 -11.08
C GLN A 50 1.73 -9.74 -10.26
N SER A 51 1.48 -9.05 -9.16
CA SER A 51 0.24 -9.18 -8.40
C SER A 51 -0.45 -7.82 -8.35
N PRO A 52 -1.77 -7.72 -8.19
CA PRO A 52 -2.78 -8.78 -7.99
C PRO A 52 -2.87 -9.88 -9.07
N ILE A 53 -3.23 -11.11 -8.68
CA ILE A 53 -3.79 -12.11 -9.59
C ILE A 53 -5.23 -12.46 -9.20
N ASN A 54 -6.01 -12.96 -10.15
CA ASN A 54 -7.31 -13.54 -9.85
C ASN A 54 -7.12 -15.01 -9.44
N ILE A 55 -7.53 -15.38 -8.23
CA ILE A 55 -7.49 -16.77 -7.76
C ILE A 55 -8.83 -17.39 -8.11
N VAL A 56 -8.82 -18.29 -9.10
CA VAL A 56 -9.99 -19.04 -9.56
C VAL A 56 -9.95 -20.41 -8.91
N ASN A 57 -10.91 -20.71 -8.03
CA ASN A 57 -10.90 -21.95 -7.24
C ASN A 57 -10.86 -23.22 -8.11
N ASP A 58 -11.47 -23.21 -9.30
CA ASP A 58 -11.49 -24.37 -10.19
C ASP A 58 -10.15 -24.61 -10.89
N ASP A 59 -9.27 -23.60 -10.93
CA ASP A 59 -7.95 -23.66 -11.59
C ASP A 59 -6.80 -23.89 -10.58
N VAL A 60 -7.09 -23.98 -9.27
CA VAL A 60 -6.04 -24.19 -8.26
C VAL A 60 -5.56 -25.64 -8.27
N VAL A 61 -4.25 -25.84 -8.17
CA VAL A 61 -3.65 -27.16 -8.03
C VAL A 61 -3.42 -27.44 -6.56
N TYR A 62 -4.06 -28.48 -6.04
CA TYR A 62 -3.82 -28.95 -4.67
C TYR A 62 -2.44 -29.61 -4.57
N ASP A 63 -1.61 -29.11 -3.64
CA ASP A 63 -0.32 -29.72 -3.32
C ASP A 63 -0.37 -30.32 -1.90
N PRO A 64 -0.39 -31.66 -1.76
CA PRO A 64 -0.44 -32.33 -0.47
C PRO A 64 0.86 -32.19 0.35
N LYS A 65 1.93 -31.63 -0.24
CA LYS A 65 3.18 -31.37 0.46
C LYS A 65 3.18 -30.04 1.22
N LEU A 66 2.16 -29.20 1.01
CA LEU A 66 2.03 -27.97 1.76
C LEU A 66 1.70 -28.29 3.22
N GLU A 67 2.59 -27.88 4.12
CA GLU A 67 2.38 -28.02 5.55
C GLU A 67 1.40 -26.96 6.07
N PRO A 68 0.74 -27.20 7.21
CA PRO A 68 -0.06 -26.19 7.87
C PRO A 68 0.73 -24.90 8.10
N LEU A 69 0.10 -23.76 7.87
CA LEU A 69 0.70 -22.46 8.19
C LEU A 69 0.84 -22.35 9.71
N GLN A 70 2.06 -22.48 10.21
CA GLN A 70 2.38 -22.25 11.62
C GLN A 70 2.27 -20.74 11.92
N ARG A 71 1.52 -20.39 12.95
CA ARG A 71 1.29 -19.00 13.38
C ARG A 71 1.70 -18.87 14.84
N ASP A 72 2.93 -18.41 15.08
CA ASP A 72 3.43 -18.12 16.42
C ASP A 72 3.45 -16.60 16.65
N TYR A 73 2.26 -16.01 16.76
CA TYR A 73 2.13 -14.57 16.97
C TYR A 73 2.25 -14.24 18.46
N ALA A 74 3.23 -13.40 18.80
CA ALA A 74 3.37 -12.82 20.13
C ALA A 74 2.97 -11.34 20.12
N ALA A 75 2.27 -10.91 21.18
CA ALA A 75 1.97 -9.51 21.40
C ALA A 75 3.27 -8.70 21.48
N THR A 76 3.33 -7.59 20.74
CA THR A 76 4.51 -6.71 20.68
C THR A 76 4.09 -5.25 20.63
N ASN A 77 4.98 -4.36 21.03
CA ASN A 77 4.78 -2.93 20.87
C ASN A 77 4.83 -2.59 19.37
N ALA A 78 3.83 -1.86 18.90
CA ALA A 78 3.65 -1.56 17.50
C ALA A 78 3.35 -0.07 17.31
N THR A 79 3.99 0.53 16.31
CA THR A 79 3.71 1.90 15.88
C THR A 79 2.87 1.87 14.61
N LEU A 80 1.67 2.48 14.68
CA LEU A 80 0.80 2.67 13.53
C LEU A 80 1.27 3.90 12.74
N VAL A 81 1.44 3.74 11.43
CA VAL A 81 1.92 4.79 10.54
C VAL A 81 0.99 4.93 9.34
N ASP A 82 0.56 6.16 9.08
CA ASP A 82 -0.08 6.54 7.82
C ASP A 82 0.98 7.07 6.85
N ASN A 83 1.22 6.36 5.75
CA ASN A 83 2.16 6.78 4.70
C ASN A 83 1.47 7.61 3.60
N GLY A 84 0.18 7.93 3.74
CA GLY A 84 -0.63 8.67 2.77
C GLY A 84 -1.20 7.82 1.63
N PHE A 85 -0.62 6.63 1.38
CA PHE A 85 -1.12 5.66 0.39
C PHE A 85 -1.43 4.28 1.00
N ASN A 86 -1.01 4.03 2.25
CA ASN A 86 -1.47 2.91 3.07
C ASN A 86 -1.32 3.24 4.57
N ILE A 87 -2.04 2.49 5.40
CA ILE A 87 -1.78 2.41 6.84
C ILE A 87 -0.94 1.16 7.09
N ALA A 88 0.15 1.29 7.82
CA ALA A 88 1.10 0.21 8.10
C ALA A 88 1.46 0.15 9.58
N VAL A 89 1.84 -1.03 10.05
CA VAL A 89 2.53 -1.21 11.33
C VAL A 89 4.03 -1.23 11.05
N ARG A 90 4.80 -0.29 11.60
CA ARG A 90 6.21 -0.05 11.19
C ARG A 90 7.24 -0.77 12.06
N GLU A 91 6.91 -1.04 13.33
CA GLU A 91 7.87 -1.59 14.28
C GLU A 91 7.42 -2.99 14.73
N MET A 92 8.33 -3.95 14.54
CA MET A 92 8.28 -5.36 14.95
C MET A 92 9.72 -5.80 15.24
N THR A 93 9.92 -6.91 15.96
CA THR A 93 11.29 -7.39 16.20
C THR A 93 11.93 -7.91 14.91
N ALA A 94 13.27 -7.97 14.87
CA ALA A 94 13.98 -8.46 13.68
C ALA A 94 13.65 -9.94 13.38
N GLU A 95 13.39 -10.72 14.44
CA GLU A 95 12.97 -12.11 14.38
C GLU A 95 11.58 -12.23 13.72
N GLN A 96 10.62 -11.41 14.14
CA GLN A 96 9.27 -11.38 13.56
C GLN A 96 9.30 -10.99 12.07
N LEU A 97 10.15 -10.04 11.69
CA LEU A 97 10.34 -9.67 10.29
C LEU A 97 10.93 -10.83 9.47
N ALA A 98 11.86 -11.60 10.05
CA ALA A 98 12.47 -12.75 9.39
C ALA A 98 11.44 -13.86 9.15
N GLU A 99 10.57 -14.14 10.13
CA GLU A 99 9.49 -15.13 9.99
C GLU A 99 8.46 -14.74 8.92
N LEU A 100 8.05 -13.46 8.88
CA LEU A 100 7.12 -12.98 7.86
C LEU A 100 7.71 -13.04 6.43
N LYS A 101 9.03 -12.93 6.30
CA LYS A 101 9.74 -12.98 5.01
C LYS A 101 10.13 -14.39 4.59
N ALA A 102 10.32 -15.32 5.53
CA ALA A 102 10.73 -16.70 5.27
C ALA A 102 9.93 -17.43 4.16
N PRO A 103 8.59 -17.26 4.03
CA PRO A 103 7.83 -17.94 2.97
C PRO A 103 7.90 -17.25 1.59
N LEU A 104 8.50 -16.06 1.50
CA LEU A 104 8.60 -15.31 0.24
C LEU A 104 9.90 -15.65 -0.49
N HIS A 105 9.81 -15.98 -1.78
CA HIS A 105 11.01 -16.06 -2.63
C HIS A 105 11.68 -14.68 -2.71
N GLU A 106 13.02 -14.63 -2.70
CA GLU A 106 13.81 -13.40 -2.59
C GLU A 106 13.44 -12.34 -3.64
N GLU A 107 13.07 -12.78 -4.85
CA GLU A 107 12.61 -11.92 -5.94
C GLU A 107 11.36 -11.07 -5.58
N TYR A 108 10.63 -11.44 -4.53
CA TYR A 108 9.44 -10.75 -4.06
C TYR A 108 9.68 -9.79 -2.89
N TYR A 109 10.91 -9.66 -2.39
CA TYR A 109 11.20 -8.83 -1.21
C TYR A 109 10.95 -7.33 -1.44
N ASN A 110 11.09 -6.85 -2.69
CA ASN A 110 11.07 -5.42 -3.01
C ASN A 110 10.07 -5.06 -4.13
N ASN A 111 8.87 -5.66 -4.13
CA ASN A 111 7.85 -5.40 -5.15
C ASN A 111 6.73 -4.48 -4.62
N SER A 112 6.54 -3.32 -5.25
CA SER A 112 5.44 -2.39 -4.98
C SER A 112 4.16 -2.85 -5.70
N ARG A 113 3.12 -3.20 -4.95
CA ARG A 113 1.88 -3.79 -5.49
C ARG A 113 0.66 -2.87 -5.34
N PRO A 114 -0.19 -2.75 -6.36
CA PRO A 114 -1.49 -2.07 -6.23
C PRO A 114 -2.47 -2.95 -5.44
N THR A 115 -3.55 -2.35 -4.95
CA THR A 115 -4.61 -3.05 -4.22
C THR A 115 -5.30 -4.09 -5.10
N GLN A 116 -5.35 -5.34 -4.62
CA GLN A 116 -6.13 -6.41 -5.25
C GLN A 116 -7.63 -6.07 -5.20
N PRO A 117 -8.36 -6.07 -6.33
CA PRO A 117 -9.82 -6.08 -6.27
C PRO A 117 -10.29 -7.38 -5.61
N LEU A 118 -11.32 -7.30 -4.76
CA LEU A 118 -11.79 -8.44 -3.99
C LEU A 118 -12.47 -9.49 -4.87
N ASN A 119 -13.06 -9.10 -6.01
CA ASN A 119 -13.77 -10.00 -6.93
C ASN A 119 -14.78 -10.93 -6.22
N GLY A 120 -15.46 -10.41 -5.18
CA GLY A 120 -16.40 -11.19 -4.37
C GLY A 120 -15.79 -12.07 -3.28
N ARG A 121 -14.46 -12.06 -3.09
CA ARG A 121 -13.80 -12.75 -1.97
C ARG A 121 -14.12 -12.08 -0.63
N THR A 122 -14.54 -12.86 0.35
CA THR A 122 -14.69 -12.42 1.74
C THR A 122 -13.33 -12.38 2.42
N VAL A 123 -12.96 -11.22 2.98
CA VAL A 123 -11.79 -11.13 3.87
C VAL A 123 -12.22 -11.61 5.24
N LEU A 124 -11.70 -12.77 5.65
CA LEU A 124 -11.86 -13.25 7.03
C LEU A 124 -10.79 -12.60 7.88
N LEU A 125 -11.22 -11.91 8.94
CA LEU A 125 -10.30 -11.43 9.96
C LEU A 125 -9.92 -12.61 10.85
N TYR A 126 -8.62 -12.71 11.17
CA TYR A 126 -8.17 -13.66 12.17
C TYR A 126 -8.80 -13.30 13.51
N ASP A 127 -9.38 -14.30 14.16
CA ASP A 127 -10.01 -14.20 15.46
C ASP A 127 -9.44 -15.34 16.31
N GLU A 128 -8.71 -14.97 17.36
CA GLU A 128 -8.04 -15.89 18.29
C GLU A 128 -9.02 -16.84 18.99
N SER A 129 -10.31 -16.48 19.08
CA SER A 129 -11.33 -17.37 19.65
C SER A 129 -11.68 -18.58 18.76
N ASN A 130 -11.21 -18.59 17.50
CA ASN A 130 -11.37 -19.70 16.55
C ASN A 130 -10.04 -20.42 16.26
N ALA A 131 -8.98 -20.17 17.05
CA ALA A 131 -7.73 -20.90 16.96
C ALA A 131 -7.84 -22.20 17.78
N ASP A 132 -8.08 -23.32 17.11
CA ASP A 132 -8.00 -24.69 17.66
C ASP A 132 -6.56 -25.10 17.99
#